data_AF-A0A9D5MKJ7-F1
#
_entry.id   AF-A0A9D5MKJ7-F1
#
_cell.length_a   1.000
_cell.length_b   1.000
_cell.length_c   1.000
_cell.angle_alpha   90.00
_cell.angle_beta   90.00
_cell.angle_gamma   90.00
#
_symmetry.space_group_name_H-M   'P 1'
#
loop_
_entity.id
_entity.type
_entity.pdbx_description
1 polymer ?
#
loop_
_entity_poly.entity_id
_entity_poly.type
_entity_poly.pdbx_seq_one_letter_code
_entity_poly.pdbx_strand_id
1 'polypeptide(L)'
;MEHLNEDKVRIFDNFYSNDNLTMLKICSFFLADNQRPVIAVLIKYMELHICMQKSMQRHETPIFNHCSDKETELEDMLCEISDYLPKEGRDMMERIKDMKENMEMYTQMMEMMNMMNSDAAEKNSQNNETNS
;
A
#
# COMPACT_ATOMS: atom_id res chain seq x y z
N MET A 1 7.81 7.17 -11.14
CA MET A 1 6.81 6.67 -10.19
C MET A 1 5.71 7.70 -9.96
N GLU A 2 6.02 9.01 -9.84
CA GLU A 2 5.02 10.09 -9.62
C GLU A 2 3.78 10.00 -10.53
N HIS A 3 3.96 9.92 -11.85
CA HIS A 3 2.81 9.84 -12.79
C HIS A 3 1.91 8.61 -12.61
N LEU A 4 2.44 7.49 -12.12
CA LEU A 4 1.65 6.27 -11.88
C LEU A 4 0.76 6.43 -10.64
N ASN A 5 1.26 7.12 -9.61
CA ASN A 5 0.51 7.38 -8.39
C ASN A 5 -0.57 8.44 -8.62
N GLU A 6 -0.28 9.48 -9.41
CA GLU A 6 -1.28 10.46 -9.87
C GLU A 6 -2.42 9.80 -10.64
N ASP A 7 -2.12 8.86 -11.52
CA ASP A 7 -3.12 8.11 -12.28
C ASP A 7 -3.99 7.21 -11.36
N LYS A 8 -3.39 6.54 -10.36
CA LYS A 8 -4.14 5.75 -9.35
C LYS A 8 -5.11 6.63 -8.55
N VAL A 9 -4.66 7.78 -8.06
CA VAL A 9 -5.52 8.74 -7.34
C VAL A 9 -6.61 9.29 -8.26
N ARG A 10 -6.28 9.62 -9.51
CA ARG A 10 -7.26 10.10 -10.49
C ARG A 10 -8.33 9.06 -10.80
N ILE A 11 -7.96 7.78 -10.93
CA ILE A 11 -8.89 6.68 -11.12
C ILE A 11 -9.84 6.58 -9.92
N PHE A 12 -9.31 6.67 -8.69
CA PHE A 12 -10.10 6.67 -7.47
C PHE A 12 -11.11 7.84 -7.43
N ASP A 13 -10.66 9.07 -7.67
CA ASP A 13 -11.52 10.27 -7.67
C ASP A 13 -12.60 10.22 -8.76
N ASN A 14 -12.25 9.71 -9.95
CA ASN A 14 -13.20 9.60 -11.05
C ASN A 14 -14.26 8.53 -10.81
N PHE A 15 -13.96 7.49 -10.03
CA PHE A 15 -14.93 6.43 -9.80
C PHE A 15 -16.18 6.91 -9.07
N TYR A 16 -16.03 7.85 -8.13
CA TYR A 16 -17.16 8.43 -7.41
C TYR A 16 -17.72 9.69 -8.09
N SER A 17 -17.25 9.98 -9.31
CA SER A 17 -17.75 11.04 -10.16
C SER A 17 -18.71 10.51 -11.22
N ASN A 18 -19.43 11.41 -11.89
CA ASN A 18 -20.20 11.16 -13.10
C ASN A 18 -20.15 12.40 -14.01
N ASP A 19 -20.66 12.30 -15.23
CA ASP A 19 -20.60 13.39 -16.21
C ASP A 19 -21.22 14.70 -15.68
N ASN A 20 -22.31 14.59 -14.92
CA ASN A 20 -22.97 15.75 -14.32
C ASN A 20 -22.11 16.43 -13.26
N LEU A 21 -21.40 15.66 -12.42
CA LEU A 21 -20.48 16.22 -11.43
C LEU A 21 -19.23 16.82 -12.08
N THR A 22 -18.70 16.18 -13.11
CA THR A 22 -17.59 16.72 -13.89
C THR A 22 -17.98 18.05 -14.53
N MET A 23 -19.18 18.13 -15.12
CA MET A 23 -19.72 19.38 -15.63
C MET A 23 -19.86 20.43 -14.52
N LEU A 24 -20.39 20.07 -13.34
CA LEU A 24 -20.53 21.00 -12.21
C LEU A 24 -19.17 21.54 -11.73
N LYS A 25 -18.14 20.67 -11.67
CA LYS A 25 -16.76 21.04 -11.33
C LYS A 25 -16.21 22.06 -12.33
N ILE A 26 -16.42 21.84 -13.63
CA ILE A 26 -16.03 22.80 -14.67
C ILE A 26 -16.79 24.13 -14.52
N CYS A 27 -18.12 24.06 -14.33
CA CYS A 27 -18.96 25.24 -14.15
C CYS A 27 -18.57 26.06 -12.90
N SER A 28 -18.03 25.43 -11.85
CA SER A 28 -17.64 26.10 -10.61
C SER A 28 -16.62 27.22 -10.82
N PHE A 29 -15.73 27.08 -11.80
CA PHE A 29 -14.71 28.08 -12.14
C PHE A 29 -15.31 29.39 -12.69
N PHE A 30 -16.54 29.32 -13.23
CA PHE A 30 -17.24 30.47 -13.79
C PHE A 30 -18.15 31.17 -12.78
N LEU A 31 -18.28 30.64 -11.56
CA LEU A 31 -19.10 31.26 -10.50
C LEU A 31 -18.37 32.41 -9.81
N ALA A 32 -19.15 33.30 -9.20
CA ALA A 32 -18.63 34.37 -8.35
C ALA A 32 -17.95 33.81 -7.09
N ASP A 33 -16.99 34.54 -6.53
CA ASP A 33 -16.17 34.07 -5.42
C ASP A 33 -16.98 33.66 -4.19
N ASN A 34 -18.10 34.32 -3.92
CA ASN A 34 -19.00 33.97 -2.82
C ASN A 34 -19.84 32.69 -3.07
N GLN A 35 -19.96 32.25 -4.32
CA GLN A 35 -20.71 31.06 -4.71
C GLN A 35 -19.81 29.82 -4.84
N ARG A 36 -18.52 30.00 -5.13
CA ARG A 36 -17.55 28.89 -5.30
C ARG A 36 -17.45 27.94 -4.08
N PRO A 37 -17.44 28.43 -2.82
CA PRO A 37 -17.44 27.53 -1.67
C PRO A 37 -18.73 26.72 -1.56
N VAL A 38 -19.87 27.35 -1.87
CA VAL A 38 -21.19 26.71 -1.79
C VAL A 38 -21.31 25.57 -2.80
N ILE A 39 -20.90 25.81 -4.05
CA ILE A 39 -20.91 24.76 -5.08
C ILE A 39 -19.90 23.66 -4.77
N ALA A 40 -18.74 24.00 -4.19
CA ALA A 40 -17.72 23.01 -3.80
C ALA A 40 -18.27 22.04 -2.74
N VAL A 41 -18.97 22.57 -1.74
CA VAL A 41 -19.65 21.74 -0.71
C VAL A 41 -20.71 20.85 -1.34
N LEU A 42 -21.52 21.38 -2.27
CA LEU A 42 -22.54 20.60 -2.96
C LEU A 42 -21.92 19.46 -3.78
N ILE A 43 -20.84 19.73 -4.52
CA ILE A 43 -20.11 18.72 -5.30
C ILE A 43 -19.62 17.61 -4.37
N LYS A 44 -19.00 17.95 -3.23
CA LYS A 44 -18.53 16.97 -2.25
C LYS A 44 -19.65 16.14 -1.64
N TYR A 45 -20.79 16.77 -1.35
CA TYR A 45 -21.97 16.06 -0.87
C TYR A 45 -22.48 15.05 -1.91
N MET A 46 -22.53 15.44 -3.18
CA MET A 46 -22.97 14.57 -4.27
C MET A 46 -22.00 13.40 -4.52
N GLU A 47 -20.68 13.63 -4.46
CA GLU A 47 -19.66 12.56 -4.52
C GLU A 47 -19.85 11.55 -3.39
N LEU A 48 -20.06 12.03 -2.16
CA LEU A 48 -20.33 11.17 -1.00
C LEU A 48 -21.60 10.33 -1.20
N HIS A 49 -22.66 10.95 -1.72
CA HIS A 49 -23.91 10.24 -1.99
C HIS A 49 -23.70 9.12 -3.02
N ILE A 50 -22.96 9.37 -4.10
CA ILE A 50 -22.60 8.34 -5.09
C ILE A 50 -21.78 7.23 -4.45
N CYS A 51 -20.81 7.58 -3.60
CA CYS A 51 -20.00 6.62 -2.86
C CYS A 51 -20.87 5.71 -1.98
N MET A 52 -21.79 6.27 -1.21
CA MET A 52 -22.73 5.50 -0.38
C MET A 52 -23.64 4.61 -1.22
N GLN A 53 -24.18 5.11 -2.33
CA GLN A 53 -25.03 4.31 -3.21
C GLN A 53 -24.27 3.11 -3.79
N LYS A 54 -23.03 3.33 -4.26
CA LYS A 54 -22.19 2.28 -4.83
C LYS A 54 -21.74 1.27 -3.77
N SER A 55 -21.46 1.67 -2.54
CA SER A 55 -21.05 0.74 -1.48
C SER A 55 -22.18 -0.18 -1.01
N MET A 56 -23.43 0.27 -1.09
CA MET A 56 -24.60 -0.56 -0.75
C MET A 56 -24.99 -1.54 -1.87
N GLN A 57 -24.60 -1.27 -3.11
CA GLN A 57 -24.73 -2.18 -4.23
C GLN A 57 -23.54 -3.16 -4.18
N ARG A 58 -23.70 -4.31 -3.51
CA ARG A 58 -22.70 -5.39 -3.33
C ARG A 58 -22.20 -6.05 -4.64
N HIS A 59 -22.03 -5.31 -5.72
CA HIS A 59 -21.31 -5.80 -6.88
C HIS A 59 -19.84 -5.49 -6.68
N GLU A 60 -19.00 -6.49 -6.91
CA GLU A 60 -17.54 -6.38 -7.05
C GLU A 60 -17.20 -5.06 -7.73
N THR A 61 -16.78 -4.09 -6.94
CA THR A 61 -16.51 -2.74 -7.43
C THR A 61 -15.30 -2.83 -8.36
N PRO A 62 -15.46 -2.63 -9.68
CA PRO A 62 -14.44 -3.02 -10.65
C PRO A 62 -13.10 -2.28 -10.50
N ILE A 63 -13.06 -1.16 -9.76
CA ILE A 63 -11.80 -0.48 -9.43
C ILE A 63 -10.86 -1.38 -8.63
N PHE A 64 -11.43 -2.13 -7.67
CA PHE A 64 -10.66 -2.95 -6.75
C PHE A 64 -10.47 -4.37 -7.30
N ASN A 65 -11.04 -4.70 -8.47
CA ASN A 65 -10.76 -5.98 -9.15
C ASN A 65 -9.31 -6.05 -9.67
N HIS A 66 -8.60 -4.93 -9.69
CA HIS A 66 -7.15 -4.86 -9.94
C HIS A 66 -6.33 -4.79 -8.65
N CYS A 67 -6.96 -4.67 -7.46
CA CYS A 67 -6.27 -4.99 -6.23
C CYS A 67 -6.02 -6.49 -6.27
N SER A 68 -4.74 -6.83 -6.37
CA SER A 68 -4.26 -8.21 -6.28
C SER A 68 -4.94 -8.92 -5.11
N ASP A 69 -5.53 -10.10 -5.35
CA ASP A 69 -5.98 -11.01 -4.29
C ASP A 69 -4.82 -11.49 -3.40
N LYS A 70 -3.57 -11.29 -3.84
CA LYS A 70 -2.41 -11.43 -2.96
C LYS A 70 -2.35 -10.20 -2.07
N GLU A 71 -2.32 -10.42 -0.76
CA GLU A 71 -1.88 -9.41 0.21
C GLU A 71 -0.64 -8.72 -0.36
N THR A 72 -0.79 -7.45 -0.72
CA THR A 72 0.37 -6.64 -1.12
C THR A 72 1.27 -6.58 0.10
N GLU A 73 2.53 -6.95 -0.06
CA GLU A 73 3.47 -6.91 1.06
C GLU A 73 3.50 -5.48 1.60
N LEU A 74 3.48 -5.36 2.93
CA LEU A 74 3.41 -4.06 3.62
C LEU A 74 4.48 -3.11 3.08
N GLU A 75 5.66 -3.63 2.73
CA GLU A 75 6.78 -2.89 2.15
C GLU A 75 6.49 -2.27 0.79
N ASP A 76 5.78 -2.96 -0.10
CA ASP A 76 5.42 -2.44 -1.42
C ASP A 76 4.43 -1.28 -1.28
N MET A 77 3.39 -1.45 -0.45
CA MET A 77 2.43 -0.39 -0.13
C MET A 77 3.14 0.83 0.46
N LEU A 78 4.03 0.57 1.42
CA LEU A 78 4.83 1.56 2.10
C LEU A 78 5.68 2.34 1.06
N CYS A 79 6.38 1.66 0.16
CA CYS A 79 7.16 2.33 -0.89
C CYS A 79 6.29 3.25 -1.76
N GLU A 80 5.09 2.80 -2.16
CA GLU A 80 4.18 3.58 -2.99
C GLU A 80 3.66 4.86 -2.32
N ILE A 81 3.51 4.86 -0.98
CA ILE A 81 2.99 6.02 -0.24
C ILE A 81 4.07 6.94 0.35
N SER A 82 5.35 6.54 0.26
CA SER A 82 6.48 7.22 0.91
C SER A 82 6.62 8.71 0.52
N ASP A 83 6.29 9.04 -0.72
CA ASP A 83 6.31 10.42 -1.24
C ASP A 83 5.25 11.33 -0.59
N TYR A 84 4.16 10.74 -0.08
CA TYR A 84 3.07 11.46 0.59
C TYR A 84 3.29 11.63 2.10
N LEU A 85 4.31 10.97 2.67
CA LEU A 85 4.62 11.07 4.09
C LEU A 85 5.38 12.38 4.41
N PRO A 86 5.21 12.95 5.62
CA PRO A 86 6.13 13.97 6.12
C PRO A 86 7.52 13.36 6.32
N LYS A 87 8.55 14.21 6.46
CA LYS A 87 9.94 13.76 6.58
C LYS A 87 10.12 12.78 7.73
N GLU A 88 9.51 13.07 8.88
CA GLU A 88 9.56 12.24 10.08
C GLU A 88 8.98 10.84 9.82
N GLY A 89 7.94 10.76 8.98
CA GLY A 89 7.33 9.49 8.56
C GLY A 89 8.25 8.67 7.66
N ARG A 90 8.95 9.32 6.71
CA ARG A 90 9.94 8.66 5.85
C ARG A 90 11.13 8.14 6.67
N ASP A 91 11.65 8.95 7.58
CA ASP A 91 12.79 8.57 8.43
C ASP A 91 12.42 7.37 9.34
N MET A 92 11.19 7.32 9.85
CA MET A 92 10.71 6.19 10.65
C MET A 92 10.61 4.90 9.81
N MET A 93 10.16 5.04 8.57
CA MET A 93 9.96 3.93 7.66
C MET A 93 11.28 3.32 7.18
N GLU A 94 12.28 4.14 6.89
CA GLU A 94 13.65 3.68 6.58
C GLU A 94 14.22 2.86 7.74
N ARG A 95 14.05 3.32 8.98
CA ARG A 95 14.48 2.56 10.17
C ARG A 95 13.77 1.21 10.31
N ILE A 96 12.47 1.14 10.01
CA ILE A 96 11.73 -0.12 10.07
C ILE A 96 12.26 -1.10 9.01
N LYS A 97 12.58 -0.61 7.82
CA LYS A 97 13.20 -1.41 6.75
C LYS A 97 14.56 -1.95 7.17
N ASP A 98 15.43 -1.09 7.70
CA ASP A 98 16.74 -1.49 8.22
C ASP A 98 16.62 -2.54 9.34
N MET A 99 15.64 -2.38 10.23
CA MET A 99 15.38 -3.36 11.30
C MET A 99 14.95 -4.72 10.73
N LYS A 100 14.09 -4.73 9.70
CA LYS A 100 13.65 -5.97 9.04
C LYS A 100 14.80 -6.69 8.37
N GLU A 101 15.59 -5.98 7.55
CA GLU A 101 16.75 -6.55 6.85
C GLU A 101 17.77 -7.13 7.84
N ASN A 102 18.02 -6.42 8.94
CA ASN A 102 18.89 -6.91 10.00
C ASN A 102 18.34 -8.18 10.66
N MET A 103 17.03 -8.25 10.95
CA MET A 103 16.40 -9.45 11.53
C MET A 103 16.47 -10.65 10.57
N GLU A 104 16.28 -10.44 9.27
CA GLU A 104 16.42 -11.49 8.27
C GLU A 104 17.85 -12.02 8.19
N MET A 105 18.85 -11.12 8.20
CA MET A 105 20.27 -11.50 8.25
C MET A 105 20.60 -12.30 9.51
N TYR A 106 20.12 -11.87 10.68
CA TYR A 106 20.31 -12.61 11.93
C TYR A 106 19.67 -14.01 11.89
N THR A 107 18.48 -14.11 11.27
CA THR A 107 17.78 -15.39 11.12
C THR A 107 18.56 -16.35 10.21
N GLN A 108 19.02 -15.87 9.04
CA GLN A 108 19.83 -16.66 8.12
C GLN A 108 21.15 -17.11 8.76
N MET A 109 21.79 -16.25 9.54
CA MET A 109 23.02 -16.59 10.25
C MET A 109 22.80 -17.68 11.31
N MET A 110 21.68 -17.61 12.05
CA MET A 110 21.29 -18.66 13.00
C MET A 110 21.00 -19.99 12.30
N GLU A 111 20.31 -19.99 11.17
CA GLU A 111 20.05 -21.20 10.39
C GLU A 111 21.34 -21.86 9.88
N MET A 112 22.26 -21.06 9.33
CA MET A 112 23.57 -21.55 8.88
C MET A 112 24.40 -22.13 10.04
N MET A 113 24.40 -21.47 11.20
CA MET A 113 25.10 -21.95 12.39
C MET A 113 24.50 -23.27 12.90
N ASN A 114 23.17 -23.42 12.84
CA ASN A 114 22.50 -24.66 13.21
C ASN A 114 22.84 -25.81 12.25
N MET A 115 22.88 -25.57 10.93
CA MET A 115 23.30 -26.58 9.95
C MET A 115 24.76 -27.01 10.14
N MET A 116 25.67 -26.05 10.39
CA MET A 116 27.07 -26.38 10.67
C MET A 116 27.24 -27.20 11.96
N ASN A 117 26.45 -26.89 12.99
CA ASN A 117 26.47 -27.64 14.24
C ASN A 117 25.86 -29.05 14.09
N SER A 118 24.82 -29.24 13.26
CA SER A 118 24.29 -30.58 12.97
C SER A 118 25.30 -31.43 12.18
N ASP A 119 25.97 -30.84 11.18
CA ASP A 119 26.98 -31.54 10.37
C ASP A 119 28.22 -31.93 11.20
N ALA A 120 28.61 -31.07 12.16
CA ALA A 120 29.69 -31.37 13.10
C ALA A 120 29.32 -32.48 14.09
N ALA A 121 28.05 -32.55 14.53
CA ALA A 121 27.56 -33.59 15.42
C ALA A 121 27.42 -34.96 14.73
N GLU A 122 27.02 -35.00 13.46
CA GLU A 122 26.94 -36.23 12.67
C GLU A 122 28.32 -36.84 12.39
N LYS A 123 29.33 -36.01 12.07
CA LYS A 123 30.72 -36.48 11.87
C LYS A 123 31.37 -37.04 13.14
N ASN A 124 31.01 -36.54 14.31
CA ASN A 124 31.48 -37.10 15.58
C ASN A 124 30.80 -38.43 15.94
N SER A 125 29.60 -38.68 15.44
CA SER A 125 28.87 -39.93 15.69
C SER A 125 29.40 -41.08 14.80
N GLN A 126 29.77 -40.80 13.54
CA GLN A 126 30.36 -41.81 12.63
C GLN A 126 31.79 -42.24 13.00
N ASN A 127 32.58 -41.38 13.64
CA ASN A 127 33.93 -41.72 14.11
C ASN A 127 33.97 -42.61 15.36
N ASN A 128 32.87 -42.66 16.14
CA ASN A 128 32.79 -43.53 17.32
C ASN A 128 32.34 -44.96 16.98
N GLU A 129 31.64 -45.16 15.85
CA GLU A 129 31.22 -46.50 15.39
C GLU A 129 32.30 -47.25 14.61
N THR A 130 33.33 -46.56 14.08
CA THR A 130 34.43 -47.19 13.33
C THR A 130 35.62 -47.62 14.20
N ASN A 131 35.60 -47.30 15.50
CA ASN A 131 36.65 -47.66 16.46
C ASN A 131 36.19 -48.69 17.53
N SER A 132 35.08 -49.41 17.32
CA SER A 132 34.65 -50.55 18.16
C SER A 132 34.84 -51.90 17.46
#